data_AF-A0A920HCJ8-F1
#
_entry.id   AF-A0A920HCJ8-F1
#
_cell.length_a   1.000
_cell.length_b   1.000
_cell.length_c   1.000
_cell.angle_alpha   90.00
_cell.angle_beta   90.00
_cell.angle_gamma   90.00
#
_symmetry.space_group_name_H-M   'P 1'
#
loop_
_entity.id
_entity.type
_entity.pdbx_description
1 polymer ?
#
loop_
_entity_poly.entity_id
_entity_poly.type
_entity_poly.pdbx_seq_one_letter_code
_entity_poly.pdbx_strand_id
1 'polypeptide(L)'
;MNGALLSRLQVLVLHPLDTVALLEILSRAEIQLGTRLPLDENARNALALMADGDGRYLLNLVESLHEFALPPEPLLNPDELAVHLARRPLNYDRAGDEHYNLISALHKSLRASDCDAALYWLARMVQAGEDQRYILRRLTRFASEDIGLAAPEAVGKAIAAWHSFERLGAPEGDLALAELVIFLATAPKSNAAYLAWKSALNTAREKGTLMPPKHILNAPTA
;
A
#
# COMPACT_ATOMS: atom_id res chain seq x y z
N MET A 1 -0.06 -24.11 -5.90
CA MET A 1 0.67 -25.03 -5.00
C MET A 1 1.06 -26.27 -5.82
N ASN A 2 2.28 -26.79 -5.72
CA ASN A 2 2.71 -27.94 -6.54
C ASN A 2 2.29 -29.30 -5.91
N GLY A 3 2.16 -30.35 -6.72
CA GLY A 3 1.68 -31.66 -6.25
C GLY A 3 2.58 -32.32 -5.19
N ALA A 4 3.88 -32.01 -5.20
CA ALA A 4 4.82 -32.50 -4.20
C ALA A 4 4.49 -31.99 -2.78
N LEU A 5 4.05 -30.72 -2.64
CA LEU A 5 3.66 -30.15 -1.35
C LEU A 5 2.34 -30.74 -0.84
N LEU A 6 1.35 -30.95 -1.71
CA LEU A 6 0.07 -31.57 -1.34
C LEU A 6 0.25 -33.00 -0.79
N SER A 7 1.28 -33.72 -1.21
CA SER A 7 1.57 -35.08 -0.73
C SER A 7 2.14 -35.13 0.70
N ARG A 8 2.59 -33.99 1.25
CA ARG A 8 3.29 -33.92 2.56
C ARG A 8 2.63 -32.95 3.54
N LEU A 9 1.56 -32.26 3.11
CA LEU A 9 0.87 -31.26 3.91
C LEU A 9 -0.61 -31.63 4.03
N GLN A 10 -1.13 -31.51 5.24
CA GLN A 10 -2.55 -31.64 5.50
C GLN A 10 -3.24 -30.33 5.10
N VAL A 11 -4.20 -30.41 4.19
CA VAL A 11 -5.03 -29.27 3.81
C VAL A 11 -6.26 -29.25 4.70
N LEU A 12 -6.44 -28.15 5.43
CA LEU A 12 -7.61 -27.91 6.26
C LEU A 12 -8.47 -26.83 5.59
N VAL A 13 -9.76 -27.09 5.48
CA VAL A 13 -10.74 -26.07 5.06
C VAL A 13 -11.20 -25.35 6.32
N LEU A 14 -11.01 -24.04 6.34
CA LEU A 14 -11.53 -23.17 7.39
C LEU A 14 -12.80 -22.49 6.85
N HIS A 15 -13.80 -22.38 7.70
CA HIS A 15 -15.04 -21.66 7.41
C HIS A 15 -15.00 -20.27 8.03
N PRO A 16 -15.72 -19.28 7.46
CA PRO A 16 -15.93 -18.00 8.09
C PRO A 16 -16.51 -18.18 9.50
N LEU A 17 -16.13 -17.29 10.41
CA LEU A 17 -16.67 -17.30 11.77
C LEU A 17 -18.15 -16.93 11.74
N ASP A 18 -18.96 -17.65 12.51
CA ASP A 18 -20.35 -17.23 12.71
C ASP A 18 -20.43 -16.03 13.66
N THR A 19 -21.61 -15.42 13.73
CA THR A 19 -21.85 -14.26 14.58
C THR A 19 -21.54 -14.55 16.05
N VAL A 20 -21.79 -15.77 16.53
CA VAL A 20 -21.53 -16.16 17.92
C VAL A 20 -20.03 -16.16 18.21
N ALA A 21 -19.22 -16.76 17.33
CA ALA A 21 -17.78 -16.77 17.44
C ALA A 21 -17.19 -15.35 17.34
N LEU A 22 -17.74 -14.49 16.48
CA LEU A 22 -17.32 -13.08 16.39
C LEU A 22 -17.64 -12.31 17.67
N LEU A 23 -18.82 -12.48 18.25
CA LEU A 23 -19.16 -11.87 19.54
C LEU A 23 -18.27 -12.38 20.67
N GLU A 24 -17.84 -13.65 20.63
CA GLU A 24 -16.87 -14.18 21.58
C GLU A 24 -15.48 -13.52 21.43
N ILE A 25 -15.02 -13.29 20.19
CA ILE A 25 -13.79 -12.54 19.92
C ILE A 25 -13.90 -11.11 20.45
N LEU A 26 -15.04 -10.43 20.22
CA LEU A 26 -15.29 -9.09 20.75
C LEU A 26 -15.18 -9.06 22.28
N SER A 27 -15.82 -10.00 22.97
CA SER A 27 -15.73 -10.09 24.43
C SER A 27 -14.31 -10.33 24.92
N ARG A 28 -13.53 -11.19 24.25
CA ARG A 28 -12.12 -11.42 24.58
C ARG A 28 -11.27 -10.17 24.36
N ALA A 29 -11.55 -9.41 23.29
CA ALA A 29 -10.85 -8.16 23.01
C ALA A 29 -11.10 -7.11 24.10
N GLU A 30 -12.34 -6.96 24.57
CA GLU A 30 -12.68 -6.04 25.67
C GLU A 30 -12.00 -6.42 26.99
N ILE A 31 -11.91 -7.72 27.30
CA ILE A 31 -11.16 -8.22 28.46
C ILE A 31 -9.68 -7.84 28.34
N GLN A 32 -9.08 -8.03 27.15
CA GLN A 32 -7.68 -7.73 26.89
C GLN A 32 -7.38 -6.22 26.94
N LEU A 33 -8.31 -5.39 26.47
CA LEU A 33 -8.24 -3.93 26.54
C LEU A 33 -8.51 -3.38 27.94
N GLY A 34 -9.09 -4.19 28.84
CA GLY A 34 -9.49 -3.77 30.18
C GLY A 34 -10.66 -2.78 30.19
N THR A 35 -11.36 -2.61 29.05
CA THR A 35 -12.52 -1.72 28.93
C THR A 35 -13.55 -2.32 27.99
N ARG A 36 -14.83 -2.11 28.31
CA ARG A 36 -15.94 -2.49 27.43
C ARG A 36 -16.18 -1.37 26.43
N LEU A 37 -16.38 -1.69 25.16
CA LEU A 37 -16.75 -0.68 24.18
C LEU A 37 -18.16 -0.14 24.52
N PRO A 38 -18.40 1.19 24.39
CA PRO A 38 -19.69 1.80 24.70
C PRO A 38 -20.69 1.51 23.58
N LEU A 39 -21.06 0.25 23.39
CA LEU A 39 -21.97 -0.24 22.34
C LEU A 39 -23.17 -0.92 23.00
N ASP A 40 -24.37 -0.61 22.50
CA ASP A 40 -25.55 -1.40 22.85
C ASP A 40 -25.53 -2.78 22.16
N GLU A 41 -26.43 -3.68 22.55
CA GLU A 41 -26.44 -5.04 21.99
C GLU A 41 -26.74 -5.05 20.47
N ASN A 42 -27.50 -4.09 19.95
CA ASN A 42 -27.75 -4.00 18.51
C ASN A 42 -26.48 -3.56 17.76
N ALA A 43 -25.73 -2.61 18.31
CA ALA A 43 -24.47 -2.13 17.77
C ALA A 43 -23.37 -3.20 17.85
N ARG A 44 -23.33 -4.01 18.92
CA ARG A 44 -22.44 -5.17 19.01
C ARG A 44 -22.73 -6.20 17.91
N ASN A 45 -24.00 -6.51 17.70
CA ASN A 45 -24.43 -7.38 16.60
C ASN A 45 -24.11 -6.76 15.23
N ALA A 46 -24.34 -5.46 15.05
CA ALA A 46 -23.97 -4.74 13.84
C ALA A 46 -22.46 -4.81 13.56
N LEU A 47 -21.62 -4.64 14.59
CA LEU A 47 -20.17 -4.75 14.49
C LEU A 47 -19.73 -6.15 14.05
N ALA A 48 -20.36 -7.20 14.60
CA ALA A 48 -20.10 -8.58 14.18
C ALA A 48 -20.56 -8.85 12.74
N LEU A 49 -21.73 -8.32 12.34
CA LEU A 49 -22.23 -8.42 10.96
C LEU A 49 -21.33 -7.69 9.97
N MET A 50 -20.80 -6.51 10.34
CA MET A 50 -19.84 -5.76 9.52
C MET A 50 -18.55 -6.55 9.27
N ALA A 51 -18.18 -7.46 10.18
CA ALA A 51 -16.99 -8.28 10.05
C ALA A 51 -17.16 -9.52 9.18
N ASP A 52 -18.39 -9.94 8.90
CA ASP A 52 -18.75 -10.99 7.94
C ASP A 52 -17.86 -12.25 8.01
N GLY A 53 -17.57 -12.70 9.23
CA GLY A 53 -16.76 -13.89 9.50
C GLY A 53 -15.24 -13.69 9.52
N ASP A 54 -14.73 -12.48 9.28
CA ASP A 54 -13.31 -12.11 9.45
C ASP A 54 -13.04 -11.55 10.87
N GLY A 55 -12.52 -12.41 11.74
CA GLY A 55 -12.18 -12.03 13.12
C GLY A 55 -11.04 -11.01 13.22
N ARG A 56 -10.13 -10.93 12.24
CA ARG A 56 -9.07 -9.91 12.23
C ARG A 56 -9.65 -8.55 11.89
N TYR A 57 -10.57 -8.50 10.91
CA TYR A 57 -11.26 -7.26 10.58
C TYR A 57 -12.11 -6.76 11.76
N LEU A 58 -12.79 -7.65 12.48
CA LEU A 58 -13.49 -7.30 13.73
C LEU A 58 -12.55 -6.63 14.74
N LEU A 59 -11.37 -7.20 14.98
CA LEU A 59 -10.39 -6.63 15.92
C LEU A 59 -9.90 -5.26 15.48
N ASN A 60 -9.72 -5.02 14.17
CA ASN A 60 -9.37 -3.69 13.66
C ASN A 60 -10.49 -2.66 13.91
N LEU A 61 -11.76 -3.06 13.79
CA LEU A 61 -12.89 -2.18 14.13
C LEU A 61 -12.93 -1.87 15.63
N VAL A 62 -12.66 -2.87 16.47
CA VAL A 62 -12.57 -2.71 17.93
C VAL A 62 -11.46 -1.73 18.31
N GLU A 63 -10.27 -1.89 17.72
CA GLU A 63 -9.14 -0.99 17.92
C GLU A 63 -9.48 0.44 17.51
N SER A 64 -10.10 0.63 16.34
CA SER A 64 -10.55 1.95 15.87
C SER A 64 -11.51 2.62 16.85
N LEU A 65 -12.47 1.87 17.41
CA LEU A 65 -13.41 2.39 18.40
C LEU A 65 -12.74 2.71 19.74
N HIS A 66 -11.73 1.93 20.13
CA HIS A 66 -10.95 2.18 21.32
C HIS A 66 -10.10 3.45 21.22
N GLU A 67 -9.46 3.68 20.06
CA GLU A 67 -8.66 4.89 19.79
C GLU A 67 -9.48 6.18 19.85
N PHE A 68 -10.77 6.13 19.52
CA PHE A 68 -11.65 7.30 19.64
C PHE A 68 -11.91 7.74 21.09
N ALA A 69 -11.48 6.96 22.10
CA ALA A 69 -11.62 7.28 23.52
C ALA A 69 -13.05 7.72 23.89
N LEU A 70 -14.04 7.00 23.35
CA LEU A 70 -15.45 7.31 23.53
C LEU A 70 -15.84 7.24 25.02
N PRO A 71 -16.73 8.13 25.49
CA PRO A 71 -17.23 8.06 26.85
C PRO A 71 -18.00 6.73 27.06
N PRO A 72 -17.97 6.16 28.29
CA PRO A 72 -18.63 4.89 28.58
C PRO A 72 -20.15 4.94 28.44
N GLU A 73 -20.73 6.13 28.61
CA GLU A 73 -22.15 6.40 28.36
C GLU A 73 -22.33 7.74 27.62
N PRO A 74 -23.37 7.88 26.77
CA PRO A 74 -24.35 6.85 26.40
C PRO A 74 -23.76 5.76 25.49
N LEU A 75 -24.38 4.56 25.51
CA LEU A 75 -24.01 3.49 24.60
C LEU A 75 -24.43 3.84 23.17
N LEU A 76 -23.54 3.57 22.21
CA LEU A 76 -23.82 3.78 20.79
C LEU A 76 -24.80 2.73 20.27
N ASN A 77 -25.79 3.21 19.52
CA ASN A 77 -26.64 2.36 18.68
C ASN A 77 -25.96 2.09 17.31
N PRO A 78 -26.54 1.23 16.44
CA PRO A 78 -25.95 0.92 15.14
C PRO A 78 -25.70 2.12 14.23
N ASP A 79 -26.57 3.13 14.24
CA ASP A 79 -26.43 4.31 13.38
C ASP A 79 -25.28 5.22 13.88
N GLU A 80 -25.18 5.41 15.20
CA GLU A 80 -24.10 6.16 15.83
C GLU A 80 -22.75 5.44 15.66
N LEU A 81 -22.75 4.11 15.84
CA LEU A 81 -21.60 3.26 15.53
C LEU A 81 -21.15 3.45 14.09
N ALA A 82 -22.08 3.44 13.14
CA ALA A 82 -21.77 3.65 11.73
C ALA A 82 -21.16 5.05 11.48
N VAL A 83 -21.64 6.10 12.16
CA VAL A 83 -21.02 7.45 12.09
C VAL A 83 -19.59 7.43 12.62
N HIS A 84 -19.35 6.78 13.76
CA HIS A 84 -18.01 6.69 14.35
C HIS A 84 -17.04 5.86 13.48
N LEU A 85 -17.49 4.76 12.91
CA LEU A 85 -16.70 3.95 11.97
C LEU A 85 -16.56 4.61 10.59
N ALA A 86 -17.52 5.46 10.17
CA ALA A 86 -17.45 6.25 8.96
C ALA A 86 -16.50 7.46 9.09
N ARG A 87 -16.20 7.91 10.32
CA ARG A 87 -15.07 8.82 10.62
C ARG A 87 -13.70 8.16 10.46
N ARG A 88 -13.65 6.99 9.80
CA ARG A 88 -12.44 6.37 9.27
C ARG A 88 -11.49 7.42 8.68
N PRO A 89 -10.18 7.31 8.92
CA PRO A 89 -9.24 7.91 8.01
C PRO A 89 -9.47 7.22 6.67
N LEU A 90 -10.01 7.99 5.71
CA LEU A 90 -10.15 7.71 4.28
C LEU A 90 -10.05 6.23 3.89
N ASN A 91 -11.22 5.62 3.65
CA ASN A 91 -11.40 4.28 3.10
C ASN A 91 -10.23 3.81 2.20
N TYR A 92 -9.62 2.71 2.62
CA TYR A 92 -8.71 1.95 1.82
C TYR A 92 -9.23 0.54 1.70
N ASP A 93 -9.88 0.28 0.58
CA ASP A 93 -10.09 -1.08 0.12
C ASP A 93 -8.78 -1.57 -0.52
N ARG A 94 -7.99 -2.35 0.23
CA ARG A 94 -6.80 -3.05 -0.33
C ARG A 94 -7.14 -3.96 -1.52
N ALA A 95 -8.41 -4.33 -1.68
CA ALA A 95 -8.91 -5.15 -2.78
C ALA A 95 -9.60 -4.34 -3.89
N GLY A 96 -9.71 -3.02 -3.74
CA GLY A 96 -10.47 -2.15 -4.65
C GLY A 96 -9.61 -1.31 -5.60
N ASP A 97 -10.22 -0.90 -6.70
CA ASP A 97 -9.61 -0.01 -7.71
C ASP A 97 -9.12 1.34 -7.15
N GLU A 98 -9.61 1.76 -5.98
CA GLU A 98 -9.28 3.06 -5.37
C GLU A 98 -7.78 3.19 -5.07
N HIS A 99 -7.13 2.12 -4.58
CA HIS A 99 -5.69 2.07 -4.42
C HIS A 99 -4.94 2.42 -5.72
N TYR A 100 -5.34 1.78 -6.82
CA TYR A 100 -4.75 2.00 -8.14
C TYR A 100 -5.05 3.40 -8.67
N ASN A 101 -6.22 3.95 -8.35
CA ASN A 101 -6.59 5.31 -8.72
C ASN A 101 -5.73 6.34 -8.00
N LEU A 102 -5.50 6.20 -6.70
CA LEU A 102 -4.68 7.14 -5.92
C LEU A 102 -3.21 7.12 -6.35
N ILE A 103 -2.60 5.94 -6.49
CA ILE A 103 -1.21 5.87 -6.97
C ILE A 103 -1.09 6.36 -8.42
N SER A 104 -2.10 6.10 -9.26
CA SER A 104 -2.12 6.64 -10.62
C SER A 104 -2.22 8.16 -10.61
N ALA A 105 -3.03 8.74 -9.72
CA ALA A 105 -3.18 10.18 -9.58
C ALA A 105 -1.84 10.81 -9.14
N LEU A 106 -1.19 10.24 -8.12
CA LEU A 106 0.15 10.64 -7.69
C LEU A 106 1.14 10.66 -8.85
N HIS A 107 1.24 9.57 -9.62
CA HIS A 107 2.16 9.50 -10.77
C HIS A 107 1.83 10.48 -11.89
N LYS A 108 0.55 10.72 -12.16
CA LYS A 108 0.12 11.70 -13.17
C LYS A 108 0.45 13.13 -12.73
N SER A 109 0.22 13.47 -11.47
CA SER A 109 0.60 14.77 -10.88
C SER A 109 2.11 14.99 -10.96
N LEU A 110 2.91 13.99 -10.58
CA LEU A 110 4.37 14.04 -10.73
C LEU A 110 4.80 14.26 -12.17
N ARG A 111 4.19 13.57 -13.15
CA ARG A 111 4.50 13.73 -14.58
C ARG A 111 4.13 15.11 -15.11
N ALA A 112 3.06 15.70 -14.60
CA ALA A 112 2.65 17.07 -14.87
C ALA A 112 3.50 18.12 -14.12
N SER A 113 4.44 17.68 -13.28
CA SER A 113 5.23 18.53 -12.38
C SER A 113 4.38 19.37 -11.42
N ASP A 114 3.21 18.85 -11.04
CA ASP A 114 2.32 19.45 -10.05
C ASP A 114 2.66 18.91 -8.66
N CYS A 115 3.45 19.69 -7.91
CA CYS A 115 3.94 19.32 -6.59
C CYS A 115 2.83 19.26 -5.53
N ASP A 116 1.91 20.22 -5.56
CA ASP A 116 0.84 20.33 -4.57
C ASP A 116 -0.13 19.16 -4.70
N ALA A 117 -0.55 18.85 -5.93
CA ALA A 117 -1.41 17.69 -6.18
C ALA A 117 -0.70 16.38 -5.83
N ALA A 118 0.60 16.24 -6.13
CA ALA A 118 1.35 15.05 -5.78
C ALA A 118 1.44 14.84 -4.26
N LEU A 119 1.72 15.88 -3.49
CA LEU A 119 1.71 15.83 -2.02
C LEU A 119 0.33 15.49 -1.47
N TYR A 120 -0.73 16.06 -2.04
CA TYR A 120 -2.10 15.74 -1.65
C TYR A 120 -2.41 14.24 -1.85
N TRP A 121 -2.07 13.67 -3.01
CA TRP A 121 -2.31 12.24 -3.25
C TRP A 121 -1.44 11.34 -2.37
N LEU A 122 -0.18 11.72 -2.10
CA LEU A 122 0.65 11.03 -1.11
C LEU A 122 -0.03 11.02 0.27
N ALA A 123 -0.44 12.18 0.77
CA ALA A 123 -1.08 12.31 2.08
C ALA A 123 -2.38 11.50 2.15
N ARG A 124 -3.20 11.52 1.08
CA ARG A 124 -4.39 10.67 0.96
C ARG A 124 -4.06 9.19 1.10
N MET A 125 -3.01 8.71 0.44
CA MET A 125 -2.59 7.31 0.52
C MET A 125 -2.06 6.95 1.91
N VAL A 126 -1.23 7.80 2.52
CA VAL A 126 -0.71 7.58 3.88
C VAL A 126 -1.83 7.52 4.90
N GLN A 127 -2.77 8.48 4.86
CA GLN A 127 -3.93 8.49 5.75
C GLN A 127 -4.85 7.28 5.52
N ALA A 128 -4.93 6.81 4.28
CA ALA A 128 -5.67 5.60 3.94
C ALA A 128 -4.96 4.31 4.42
N GLY A 129 -3.76 4.38 5.01
CA GLY A 129 -3.04 3.18 5.48
C GLY A 129 -2.41 2.37 4.35
N GLU A 130 -2.10 3.03 3.24
CA GLU A 130 -1.26 2.46 2.18
C GLU A 130 0.08 1.99 2.75
N ASP A 131 0.61 0.87 2.28
CA ASP A 131 1.99 0.51 2.61
C ASP A 131 2.96 1.52 1.96
N GLN A 132 3.63 2.35 2.77
CA GLN A 132 4.61 3.32 2.26
C GLN A 132 5.74 2.66 1.46
N ARG A 133 6.06 1.38 1.72
CA ARG A 133 7.03 0.64 0.89
C ARG A 133 6.49 0.41 -0.53
N TYR A 134 5.18 0.27 -0.69
CA TYR A 134 4.55 0.25 -2.01
C TYR A 134 4.72 1.60 -2.72
N ILE A 135 4.44 2.70 -2.02
CA ILE A 135 4.62 4.05 -2.58
C ILE A 135 6.08 4.27 -3.00
N LEU A 136 7.05 3.92 -2.14
CA LEU A 136 8.48 4.04 -2.43
C LEU A 136 8.93 3.24 -3.65
N ARG A 137 8.41 2.00 -3.83
CA ARG A 137 8.65 1.21 -5.07
C ARG A 137 8.19 1.98 -6.30
N ARG A 138 6.99 2.57 -6.24
CA ARG A 138 6.36 3.31 -7.33
C ARG A 138 7.09 4.62 -7.62
N LEU A 139 7.55 5.35 -6.60
CA LEU A 139 8.36 6.56 -6.74
C LEU A 139 9.77 6.26 -7.30
N THR A 140 10.40 5.17 -6.86
CA THR A 140 11.69 4.72 -7.40
C THR A 140 11.57 4.36 -8.88
N ARG A 141 10.47 3.71 -9.28
CA ARG A 141 10.19 3.45 -10.70
C ARG A 141 10.04 4.76 -11.48
N PHE A 142 9.27 5.72 -10.96
CA PHE A 142 9.09 7.03 -11.57
C PHE A 142 10.42 7.76 -11.80
N ALA A 143 11.32 7.74 -10.81
CA ALA A 143 12.65 8.31 -10.93
C ALA A 143 13.44 7.76 -12.13
N SER A 144 13.33 6.45 -12.39
CA SER A 144 14.01 5.82 -13.54
C SER A 144 13.28 6.02 -14.89
N GLU A 145 11.95 6.09 -14.88
CA GLU A 145 11.11 6.04 -16.07
C GLU A 145 10.76 7.42 -16.63
N ASP A 146 10.36 8.35 -15.75
CA ASP A 146 9.82 9.66 -16.12
C ASP A 146 10.83 10.81 -15.93
N ILE A 147 11.93 10.57 -15.21
CA ILE A 147 13.05 11.52 -15.04
C ILE A 147 14.31 11.00 -15.74
N GLY A 148 14.72 9.77 -15.42
CA GLY A 148 15.80 9.07 -16.11
C GLY A 148 17.10 9.89 -16.17
N LEU A 149 17.65 10.03 -17.38
CA LEU A 149 18.92 10.71 -17.61
C LEU A 149 18.84 12.25 -17.51
N ALA A 150 17.65 12.84 -17.37
CA ALA A 150 17.53 14.29 -17.20
C ALA A 150 17.97 14.77 -15.81
N ALA A 151 17.84 13.91 -14.80
CA ALA A 151 18.41 14.11 -13.46
C ALA A 151 18.83 12.73 -12.89
N PRO A 152 20.02 12.22 -13.26
CA PRO A 152 20.47 10.88 -12.92
C PRO A 152 20.50 10.57 -11.41
N GLU A 153 20.63 11.60 -10.58
CA GLU A 153 20.59 11.50 -9.12
C GLU A 153 19.22 11.09 -8.56
N ALA A 154 18.15 11.16 -9.35
CA ALA A 154 16.78 10.90 -8.89
C ALA A 154 16.59 9.49 -8.32
N VAL A 155 17.19 8.48 -8.97
CA VAL A 155 17.13 7.09 -8.46
C VAL A 155 17.88 6.97 -7.13
N GLY A 156 19.06 7.59 -7.02
CA GLY A 156 19.84 7.60 -5.77
C GLY A 156 19.08 8.26 -4.62
N LYS A 157 18.38 9.37 -4.88
CA LYS A 157 17.52 10.04 -3.89
C LYS A 157 16.32 9.18 -3.50
N ALA A 158 15.69 8.49 -4.45
CA ALA A 158 14.59 7.58 -4.15
C ALA A 158 15.03 6.40 -3.26
N ILE A 159 16.18 5.80 -3.54
CA ILE A 159 16.76 4.74 -2.70
C ILE A 159 17.14 5.26 -1.32
N ALA A 160 17.71 6.47 -1.23
CA ALA A 160 18.03 7.08 0.07
C ALA A 160 16.76 7.32 0.90
N ALA A 161 15.70 7.87 0.31
CA ALA A 161 14.41 8.05 0.99
C ALA A 161 13.80 6.73 1.45
N TRP A 162 13.88 5.68 0.61
CA TRP A 162 13.44 4.34 1.01
C TRP A 162 14.23 3.83 2.22
N HIS A 163 15.56 3.91 2.17
CA HIS A 163 16.42 3.49 3.27
C HIS A 163 16.19 4.28 4.56
N SER A 164 15.90 5.58 4.46
CA SER A 164 15.48 6.39 5.60
C SER A 164 14.16 5.88 6.19
N PHE A 165 13.15 5.65 5.35
CA PHE A 165 11.87 5.11 5.81
C PHE A 165 12.00 3.73 6.48
N GLU A 166 12.80 2.82 5.93
CA GLU A 166 13.01 1.49 6.54
C GLU A 166 13.67 1.55 7.92
N ARG A 167 14.46 2.59 8.20
CA ARG A 167 15.14 2.78 9.49
C ARG A 167 14.27 3.49 10.51
N LEU A 168 13.49 4.48 10.06
CA LEU A 168 12.68 5.33 10.92
C LEU A 168 11.29 4.74 11.19
N GLY A 169 10.70 4.07 10.20
CA GLY A 169 9.28 3.68 10.23
C GLY A 169 8.35 4.89 10.13
N ALA A 170 7.05 4.65 10.27
CA ALA A 170 6.07 5.74 10.41
C ALA A 170 5.90 6.09 11.90
N PRO A 171 5.65 7.37 12.24
CA PRO A 171 5.47 8.52 11.34
C PRO A 171 6.76 9.21 10.87
N GLU A 172 7.90 9.02 11.53
CA GLU A 172 9.11 9.82 11.31
C GLU A 172 9.67 9.71 9.87
N GLY A 173 9.51 8.56 9.24
CA GLY A 173 9.93 8.29 7.87
C GLY A 173 9.00 8.87 6.80
N ASP A 174 7.78 9.27 7.13
CA ASP A 174 6.81 9.80 6.14
C ASP A 174 7.32 11.12 5.52
N LEU A 175 8.11 11.89 6.29
CA LEU A 175 8.73 13.11 5.78
C LEU A 175 9.73 12.82 4.64
N ALA A 176 10.46 11.70 4.69
CA ALA A 176 11.36 11.31 3.61
C ALA A 176 10.61 10.99 2.31
N LEU A 177 9.38 10.46 2.40
CA LEU A 177 8.52 10.28 1.22
C LEU A 177 8.06 11.62 0.65
N ALA A 178 7.67 12.57 1.51
CA ALA A 178 7.25 13.90 1.09
C ALA A 178 8.40 14.67 0.40
N GLU A 179 9.60 14.66 0.97
CA GLU A 179 10.80 15.24 0.37
C GLU A 179 11.11 14.63 -1.01
N LEU A 180 11.00 13.31 -1.12
CA LEU A 180 11.17 12.62 -2.41
C LEU A 180 10.11 13.06 -3.42
N VAL A 181 8.83 13.13 -3.04
CA VAL A 181 7.75 13.57 -3.93
C VAL A 181 7.99 14.99 -4.45
N ILE A 182 8.38 15.92 -3.58
CA ILE A 182 8.71 17.30 -3.95
C ILE A 182 9.86 17.33 -4.96
N PHE A 183 10.93 16.58 -4.68
CA PHE A 183 12.06 16.47 -5.61
C PHE A 183 11.62 15.90 -6.97
N LEU A 184 10.87 14.80 -6.99
CA LEU A 184 10.43 14.17 -8.24
C LEU A 184 9.47 15.06 -9.04
N ALA A 185 8.60 15.83 -8.37
CA ALA A 185 7.70 16.78 -9.00
C ALA A 185 8.47 17.90 -9.70
N THR A 186 9.54 18.40 -9.08
CA THR A 186 10.32 19.55 -9.57
C THR A 186 11.47 19.18 -10.51
N ALA A 187 11.89 17.91 -10.54
CA ALA A 187 12.95 17.42 -11.42
C ALA A 187 12.59 17.53 -12.91
N PRO A 188 13.57 17.75 -13.81
CA PRO A 188 13.33 17.72 -15.25
C PRO A 188 12.86 16.33 -15.69
N LYS A 189 11.84 16.29 -16.57
CA LYS A 189 11.22 15.03 -17.03
C LYS A 189 11.84 14.55 -18.33
N SER A 190 12.17 13.28 -18.41
CA SER A 190 12.60 12.61 -19.63
C SER A 190 12.36 11.12 -19.55
N ASN A 191 11.57 10.61 -20.51
CA ASN A 191 11.36 9.18 -20.71
C ASN A 191 12.23 8.60 -21.84
N ALA A 192 13.28 9.33 -22.26
CA ALA A 192 14.11 8.95 -23.41
C ALA A 192 14.76 7.56 -23.20
N ALA A 193 15.28 7.29 -22.01
CA ALA A 193 15.86 5.99 -21.67
C ALA A 193 14.82 4.85 -21.72
N TYR A 194 13.59 5.13 -21.23
CA TYR A 194 12.49 4.18 -21.28
C TYR A 194 12.10 3.84 -22.73
N LEU A 195 11.95 4.85 -23.58
CA LEU A 195 11.63 4.65 -25.00
C LEU A 195 12.75 3.95 -25.76
N ALA A 196 14.00 4.33 -25.52
CA ALA A 196 15.18 3.71 -26.13
C ALA A 196 15.27 2.22 -25.78
N TRP A 197 15.08 1.87 -24.50
CA TRP A 197 15.08 0.48 -24.06
C TRP A 197 13.93 -0.33 -24.68
N LYS A 198 12.72 0.24 -24.71
CA LYS A 198 11.57 -0.39 -25.36
C LYS A 198 11.82 -0.66 -26.84
N SER A 199 12.43 0.29 -27.56
CA SER A 199 12.79 0.13 -28.97
C SER A 199 13.85 -0.95 -29.19
N ALA A 200 14.88 -1.00 -28.34
CA ALA A 200 15.91 -2.04 -28.39
C ALA A 200 15.33 -3.45 -28.16
N LEU A 201 14.43 -3.60 -27.17
CA LEU A 201 13.73 -4.86 -26.91
C LEU A 201 12.87 -5.31 -28.10
N ASN A 202 12.15 -4.38 -28.74
CA ASN A 202 11.35 -4.69 -29.93
C ASN A 202 12.26 -5.15 -31.07
N THR A 203 13.36 -4.44 -31.33
CA THR A 203 14.33 -4.79 -32.37
C THR A 203 14.92 -6.18 -32.13
N ALA A 204 15.32 -6.49 -30.89
CA ALA A 204 15.84 -7.81 -30.54
C ALA A 204 14.79 -8.92 -30.76
N ARG A 205 13.52 -8.66 -30.43
CA ARG A 205 12.42 -9.61 -30.64
C ARG A 205 12.13 -9.85 -32.13
N GLU A 206 12.19 -8.80 -32.95
CA GLU A 206 11.96 -8.87 -34.39
C GLU A 206 13.13 -9.50 -35.16
N LYS A 207 14.38 -9.22 -34.76
CA LYS A 207 15.58 -9.66 -35.47
C LYS A 207 16.12 -11.01 -34.99
N GLY A 208 15.64 -11.53 -33.87
CA GLY A 208 15.98 -12.87 -33.39
C GLY A 208 17.45 -13.01 -32.99
N THR A 209 18.12 -14.06 -33.46
CA THR A 209 19.46 -14.49 -33.02
C THR A 209 20.60 -13.92 -33.85
N LEU A 210 20.60 -12.60 -34.10
CA LEU A 210 21.74 -11.97 -34.75
C LEU A 210 23.01 -12.17 -33.91
N MET A 211 24.05 -12.70 -34.53
CA MET A 211 25.36 -12.83 -33.87
C MET A 211 26.00 -11.44 -33.72
N PRO A 212 26.69 -11.17 -32.59
CA PRO A 212 27.50 -9.95 -32.48
C PRO A 212 28.55 -9.88 -33.60
N PRO A 213 28.89 -8.68 -34.12
CA PRO A 213 29.93 -8.51 -35.11
C PRO A 213 31.27 -9.15 -34.69
N LYS A 214 31.96 -9.80 -35.64
CA LYS A 214 33.20 -10.54 -35.36
C LYS A 214 34.27 -9.72 -34.62
N HIS A 215 34.38 -8.42 -34.90
CA HIS A 215 35.39 -7.54 -34.32
C HIS A 215 35.12 -7.14 -32.85
N ILE A 216 33.94 -7.44 -32.30
CA ILE A 216 33.60 -7.21 -30.88
C ILE A 216 33.40 -8.51 -30.09
N LEU A 217 33.61 -9.67 -30.71
CA LEU A 217 33.56 -10.94 -30.00
C LEU A 217 34.72 -11.01 -28.99
N ASN A 218 34.47 -11.63 -27.84
CA ASN A 218 35.55 -11.94 -26.91
C ASN A 218 36.62 -12.76 -27.64
N ALA A 219 37.89 -12.39 -27.46
CA ALA A 219 39.00 -13.15 -28.01
C ALA A 219 38.98 -14.57 -27.42
N PRO A 220 39.17 -15.62 -28.24
CA PRO A 220 39.27 -16.97 -27.72
C PRO A 220 40.45 -17.03 -26.74
N THR A 221 40.18 -17.43 -25.50
CA THR A 221 41.22 -17.81 -24.55
C THR A 221 41.81 -19.12 -25.04
N ALA A 222 43.13 -19.15 -25.25
CA ALA A 222 43.89 -20.36 -25.56
C ALA A 222 43.84 -21.38 -24.42
#